data_AF-A0A6N2KIN5-F1
#
_entry.id   AF-A0A6N2KIN5-F1
#
_cell.length_a   1.000
_cell.length_b   1.000
_cell.length_c   1.000
_cell.angle_alpha   90.00
_cell.angle_beta   90.00
_cell.angle_gamma   90.00
#
_symmetry.space_group_name_H-M   'P 1'
#
loop_
_entity.id
_entity.type
_entity.pdbx_description
1 polymer ?
#
loop_
_entity_poly.entity_id
_entity_poly.type
_entity_poly.pdbx_seq_one_letter_code
_entity_poly.pdbx_strand_id
1 'polypeptide(L)'
;MESKLQACQQYIHTLDASLQEEMNKHAPLYGAGLEALSMQELETISRIHEEGLRQIHVLQQRKGSPASPLVSPHTLPHNHGLYPAAPPPMAVGLPPLVSNGVGIHSNGHINGAVGPWFNHT
;
A
#
# COMPACT_ATOMS: atom_id res chain seq x y z
N MET A 1 26.87 29.60 36.70
CA MET A 1 26.73 28.33 35.94
C MET A 1 25.31 27.78 36.10
N GLU A 2 24.87 27.61 37.35
CA GLU A 2 23.51 27.20 37.76
C GLU A 2 22.35 27.82 36.97
N SER A 3 22.26 29.15 36.83
CA SER A 3 21.20 29.81 36.04
C SER A 3 21.10 29.32 34.58
N LYS A 4 22.22 28.96 33.93
CA LYS A 4 22.19 28.36 32.58
C LYS A 4 21.66 26.93 32.62
N LEU A 5 22.03 26.15 33.64
CA LEU A 5 21.50 24.79 33.85
C LEU A 5 19.98 24.82 34.09
N GLN A 6 19.50 25.75 34.93
CA GLN A 6 18.08 25.95 35.19
C GLN A 6 17.31 26.34 33.93
N ALA A 7 17.85 27.27 33.12
CA ALA A 7 17.26 27.65 31.84
C ALA A 7 17.20 26.46 30.85
N CYS A 8 18.26 25.63 30.79
CA CYS A 8 18.24 24.40 30.00
C CYS A 8 17.19 23.39 30.49
N GLN A 9 17.06 23.20 31.80
CA GLN A 9 16.02 22.32 32.39
C GLN A 9 14.61 22.81 32.06
N GLN A 10 14.34 24.10 32.22
CA GLN A 10 13.05 24.72 31.86
C GLN A 10 12.73 24.58 30.36
N TYR A 11 13.74 24.75 29.51
CA TYR A 11 13.58 24.59 28.06
C TYR A 11 13.29 23.13 27.68
N ILE A 12 13.97 22.15 28.28
CA ILE A 12 13.69 20.72 28.08
C ILE A 12 12.24 20.41 28.46
N HIS A 13 11.77 20.83 29.64
CA HIS A 13 10.37 20.61 30.04
C HIS A 13 9.35 21.27 29.11
N THR A 14 9.69 22.42 28.52
CA THR A 14 8.84 23.08 27.51
C THR A 14 8.80 22.28 26.21
N LEU A 15 9.94 21.73 25.76
CA LEU A 15 10.02 20.87 24.59
C LEU A 15 9.27 19.54 24.80
N ASP A 16 9.44 18.89 25.96
CA ASP A 16 8.77 17.63 26.29
C ASP A 16 7.24 17.81 26.28
N ALA A 17 6.72 18.90 26.87
CA ALA A 17 5.30 19.23 26.87
C ALA A 17 4.77 19.48 25.45
N SER A 18 5.48 20.28 24.64
CA SER A 18 5.11 20.57 23.25
C SER A 18 5.14 19.31 22.36
N LEU A 19 6.13 18.44 22.56
CA LEU A 19 6.22 17.15 21.85
C LEU A 19 5.06 16.23 22.23
N GLN A 20 4.72 16.15 23.52
CA GLN A 20 3.61 15.32 23.98
C GLN A 20 2.26 15.81 23.44
N GLU A 21 2.05 17.13 23.36
CA GLU A 21 0.86 17.73 22.73
C GLU A 21 0.75 17.34 21.25
N GLU A 22 1.82 17.52 20.48
CA GLU A 22 1.83 17.19 19.05
C GLU A 22 1.67 15.69 18.82
N MET A 23 2.31 14.84 19.62
CA MET A 23 2.11 13.38 19.58
C MET A 23 0.66 13.00 19.86
N ASN A 24 0.02 13.57 20.88
CA ASN A 24 -1.38 13.30 21.22
C ASN A 24 -2.33 13.74 20.09
N LYS A 25 -2.09 14.92 19.51
CA LYS A 25 -2.88 15.49 18.41
C LYS A 25 -2.78 14.67 17.12
N HIS A 26 -1.62 14.06 16.85
CA HIS A 26 -1.40 13.25 15.65
C HIS A 26 -1.62 11.73 15.87
N ALA A 27 -1.75 11.26 17.11
CA ALA A 27 -2.02 9.86 17.44
C ALA A 27 -3.20 9.21 16.68
N PRO A 28 -4.34 9.91 16.40
CA PRO A 28 -5.44 9.33 15.64
C PRO A 28 -5.09 8.96 14.19
N LEU A 29 -4.14 9.65 13.55
CA LEU A 29 -3.67 9.31 12.20
C LEU A 29 -2.98 7.94 12.15
N TYR A 30 -2.49 7.47 13.30
CA TYR A 30 -1.89 6.14 13.50
C TYR A 30 -2.85 5.13 14.15
N GLY A 31 -4.13 5.50 14.33
CA GLY A 31 -5.18 4.62 14.86
C GLY A 31 -5.29 4.57 16.39
N ALA A 32 -4.67 5.49 17.13
CA ALA A 32 -4.76 5.55 18.59
C ALA A 32 -5.75 6.63 19.05
N GLY A 33 -6.61 6.31 20.03
CA GLY A 33 -7.55 7.26 20.63
C GLY A 33 -8.75 7.63 19.74
N LEU A 34 -9.09 6.80 18.76
CA LEU A 34 -10.20 7.02 17.83
C LEU A 34 -11.56 7.12 18.54
N GLU A 35 -11.70 6.49 19.70
CA GLU A 35 -12.91 6.45 20.52
C GLU A 35 -13.29 7.82 21.10
N ALA A 36 -12.35 8.76 21.17
CA ALA A 36 -12.57 10.12 21.65
C ALA A 36 -12.93 11.12 20.53
N LEU A 37 -12.86 10.70 19.26
CA LEU A 37 -13.14 11.56 18.11
C LEU A 37 -14.63 11.61 17.75
N SER A 38 -15.06 12.73 17.16
CA SER A 38 -16.37 12.83 16.53
C SER A 38 -16.45 12.01 15.24
N MET A 39 -17.68 11.68 14.81
CA MET A 39 -17.91 11.00 13.54
C MET A 39 -17.34 11.75 12.32
N GLN A 40 -17.29 13.08 12.36
CA GLN A 40 -16.73 13.91 11.28
C GLN A 40 -15.19 13.81 11.23
N GLU A 41 -14.54 13.74 12.38
CA GLU A 41 -13.10 13.53 12.47
C GLU A 41 -12.74 12.11 12.01
N LEU A 42 -13.46 11.09 12.48
CA LEU A 42 -13.29 9.70 12.02
C LEU A 42 -13.46 9.54 10.51
N GLU A 43 -14.49 10.16 9.92
CA GLU A 43 -14.68 10.17 8.46
C GLU A 43 -13.50 10.85 7.73
N THR A 44 -12.91 11.88 8.34
CA THR A 44 -11.74 12.57 7.80
C THR A 44 -10.48 11.71 7.88
N ILE A 45 -10.27 10.99 8.99
CA ILE A 45 -9.19 9.98 9.11
C ILE A 45 -9.37 8.86 8.07
N SER A 46 -10.60 8.34 7.89
CA SER A 46 -10.91 7.30 6.88
C SER A 46 -10.52 7.75 5.48
N ARG A 47 -10.93 8.97 5.07
CA ARG A 47 -10.55 9.54 3.76
C ARG A 47 -9.04 9.65 3.57
N ILE A 48 -8.30 10.05 4.62
CA ILE A 48 -6.83 10.15 4.57
C ILE A 48 -6.21 8.76 4.35
N HIS A 49 -6.70 7.73 5.05
CA HIS A 49 -6.20 6.36 4.92
C HIS A 49 -6.56 5.73 3.57
N GLU A 50 -7.79 5.89 3.09
CA GLU A 50 -8.24 5.42 1.78
C GLU A 50 -7.43 6.00 0.62
N GLU A 51 -7.21 7.32 0.65
CA GLU A 51 -6.40 8.02 -0.35
C GLU A 51 -4.91 7.60 -0.26
N GLY A 52 -4.37 7.44 0.95
CA GLY A 52 -3.02 6.91 1.16
C GLY A 52 -2.83 5.51 0.58
N LEU A 53 -3.78 4.60 0.82
CA LEU A 53 -3.77 3.25 0.24
C LEU A 53 -3.87 3.29 -1.30
N ARG A 54 -4.72 4.16 -1.86
CA ARG A 54 -4.83 4.35 -3.31
C ARG A 54 -3.49 4.76 -3.93
N GLN A 55 -2.77 5.70 -3.31
CA GLN A 55 -1.43 6.12 -3.76
C GLN A 55 -0.41 5.00 -3.62
N ILE A 56 -0.43 4.25 -2.51
CA ILE A 56 0.45 3.08 -2.30
C ILE A 56 0.24 2.04 -3.40
N HIS A 57 -1.00 1.71 -3.78
CA HIS A 57 -1.29 0.75 -4.86
C HIS A 57 -0.71 1.21 -6.21
N VAL A 58 -0.85 2.49 -6.57
CA VAL A 58 -0.25 3.06 -7.80
C VAL A 58 1.29 2.94 -7.77
N LEU A 59 1.92 3.24 -6.63
CA LEU A 59 3.37 3.14 -6.45
C LEU A 59 3.88 1.68 -6.37
N GLN A 60 3.03 0.74 -5.96
CA GLN A 60 3.31 -0.70 -6.01
C GLN A 60 3.23 -1.21 -7.45
N GLN A 61 2.19 -0.86 -8.22
CA GLN A 61 2.09 -1.21 -9.63
C GLN A 61 3.28 -0.67 -10.44
N ARG A 62 3.65 0.61 -10.25
CA ARG A 62 4.80 1.22 -10.93
C ARG A 62 6.14 0.57 -10.58
N LYS A 63 6.35 0.17 -9.32
CA LYS A 63 7.62 -0.37 -8.82
C LYS A 63 7.75 -1.89 -8.98
N GLY A 64 6.62 -2.61 -8.98
CA GLY A 64 6.54 -4.04 -9.25
C GLY A 64 6.46 -4.39 -10.74
N SER A 65 6.30 -3.40 -11.62
CA SER A 65 6.35 -3.61 -13.08
C SER A 65 7.80 -3.56 -13.58
N PRO A 66 8.39 -4.67 -14.07
CA PRO A 66 9.45 -4.55 -15.05
C PRO A 66 8.86 -3.92 -16.32
N ALA A 67 9.43 -2.81 -16.79
CA ALA A 67 8.96 -2.19 -18.01
C ALA A 67 9.25 -3.10 -19.21
N SER A 68 8.21 -3.68 -19.80
CA SER A 68 8.25 -4.18 -21.17
C SER A 68 6.95 -3.82 -21.90
N PRO A 69 6.96 -2.78 -22.75
CA PRO A 69 5.87 -2.47 -23.66
C PRO A 69 5.98 -3.30 -24.96
N LEU A 70 4.91 -3.24 -25.78
CA LEU A 70 4.87 -3.66 -27.19
C LEU A 70 5.00 -5.17 -27.51
N VAL A 71 3.85 -5.86 -27.50
CA VAL A 71 3.38 -6.60 -28.70
C VAL A 71 1.85 -6.51 -28.82
N SER A 72 1.42 -5.54 -29.62
CA SER A 72 0.16 -5.60 -30.38
C SER A 72 0.41 -6.45 -31.65
N PRO A 73 -0.59 -6.92 -32.45
CA PRO A 73 -1.99 -6.50 -32.45
C PRO A 73 -3.04 -7.61 -32.63
N HIS A 74 -4.29 -7.15 -32.65
CA HIS A 74 -5.50 -7.80 -33.14
C HIS A 74 -5.28 -8.88 -34.22
N THR A 75 -5.63 -10.13 -33.91
CA THR A 75 -6.06 -11.09 -34.93
C THR A 75 -7.56 -10.90 -35.18
N LEU A 76 -7.87 -10.60 -36.44
CA LEU A 76 -9.21 -10.30 -36.96
C LEU A 76 -10.23 -11.44 -36.71
N PRO A 77 -11.55 -11.16 -36.75
CA PRO A 77 -12.57 -12.18 -36.62
C PRO A 77 -12.45 -13.22 -37.72
N HIS A 78 -12.20 -14.49 -37.34
CA HIS A 78 -12.02 -15.58 -38.28
C HIS A 78 -13.38 -16.06 -38.83
N ASN A 79 -13.84 -15.45 -39.93
CA ASN A 79 -15.14 -15.76 -40.55
C ASN A 79 -15.01 -16.24 -42.01
N HIS A 80 -14.45 -17.43 -42.20
CA HIS A 80 -14.59 -18.30 -43.38
C HIS A 80 -14.32 -19.74 -42.90
N GLY A 81 -15.03 -20.80 -43.27
CA GLY A 81 -16.29 -20.94 -44.00
C GLY A 81 -16.60 -22.44 -44.22
N LEU A 82 -17.88 -22.81 -44.26
CA LEU A 82 -18.41 -24.07 -44.84
C LEU A 82 -17.76 -25.42 -44.42
N TYR A 83 -18.12 -25.99 -43.26
CA TYR A 83 -18.32 -27.45 -43.08
C TYR A 83 -19.12 -27.73 -41.78
N PRO A 84 -20.09 -28.67 -41.77
CA PRO A 84 -20.79 -29.09 -40.55
C PRO A 84 -20.23 -30.38 -39.93
N ALA A 85 -20.64 -30.63 -38.67
CA ALA A 85 -20.54 -31.87 -37.87
C ALA A 85 -19.24 -32.18 -37.10
N ALA A 86 -19.29 -31.99 -35.76
CA ALA A 86 -19.34 -33.09 -34.80
C ALA A 86 -19.62 -32.56 -33.36
N PRO A 87 -20.51 -33.18 -32.55
CA PRO A 87 -20.62 -32.91 -31.11
C PRO A 87 -19.48 -33.59 -30.32
N PRO A 88 -19.15 -33.12 -29.10
CA PRO A 88 -18.00 -33.61 -28.35
C PRO A 88 -18.29 -34.94 -27.62
N PRO A 89 -17.33 -35.87 -27.53
CA PRO A 89 -17.42 -36.99 -26.60
C PRO A 89 -17.19 -36.49 -25.17
N MET A 90 -18.22 -36.56 -24.33
CA MET A 90 -18.05 -36.39 -22.89
C MET A 90 -17.33 -37.61 -22.30
N ALA A 91 -16.27 -37.38 -21.52
CA ALA A 91 -15.59 -38.42 -20.75
C ALA A 91 -15.21 -37.90 -19.35
N VAL A 92 -16.21 -37.93 -18.46
CA VAL A 92 -16.14 -38.19 -17.01
C VAL A 92 -14.79 -37.94 -16.28
N GLY A 93 -14.73 -36.93 -15.39
CA GLY A 93 -13.69 -36.88 -14.34
C GLY A 93 -13.29 -35.50 -13.80
N LEU A 94 -14.02 -34.97 -12.81
CA LEU A 94 -13.63 -33.84 -11.94
C LEU A 94 -14.21 -34.09 -10.52
N PRO A 95 -13.70 -33.48 -9.41
CA PRO A 95 -12.42 -32.78 -9.16
C PRO A 95 -11.64 -33.59 -8.05
N PRO A 96 -11.16 -33.11 -6.86
CA PRO A 96 -10.70 -31.79 -6.37
C PRO A 96 -9.40 -31.75 -5.49
N LEU A 97 -8.57 -30.72 -5.71
CA LEU A 97 -7.84 -29.91 -4.70
C LEU A 97 -6.72 -30.52 -3.79
N VAL A 98 -5.84 -29.62 -3.27
CA VAL A 98 -4.78 -29.74 -2.21
C VAL A 98 -3.54 -30.64 -2.47
N SER A 99 -2.31 -30.33 -2.01
CA SER A 99 -1.69 -29.12 -1.42
C SER A 99 -0.14 -29.24 -1.35
N ASN A 100 0.56 -28.10 -1.22
CA ASN A 100 1.90 -27.86 -0.66
C ASN A 100 3.16 -28.57 -1.22
N GLY A 101 4.11 -27.73 -1.68
CA GLY A 101 5.54 -28.04 -1.78
C GLY A 101 6.37 -26.80 -1.38
N VAL A 102 7.01 -26.83 -0.21
CA VAL A 102 7.71 -25.69 0.40
C VAL A 102 8.97 -25.31 -0.41
N GLY A 103 9.05 -24.04 -0.84
CA GLY A 103 10.16 -23.48 -1.63
C GLY A 103 10.75 -22.22 -1.01
N ILE A 104 11.44 -22.37 0.12
CA ILE A 104 12.12 -21.27 0.83
C ILE A 104 13.15 -20.58 -0.08
N HIS A 105 12.92 -19.32 -0.43
CA HIS A 105 13.97 -18.40 -0.85
C HIS A 105 13.67 -16.98 -0.36
N SER A 106 14.33 -16.60 0.74
CA SER A 106 14.41 -15.20 1.16
C SER A 106 15.41 -14.49 0.24
N ASN A 107 14.94 -13.52 -0.55
CA ASN A 107 15.82 -12.56 -1.20
C ASN A 107 15.57 -11.16 -0.62
N GLY A 108 16.37 -10.80 0.39
CA GLY A 108 16.30 -9.49 1.03
C GLY A 108 16.82 -8.39 0.12
N HIS A 109 15.95 -7.78 -0.69
CA HIS A 109 16.32 -6.67 -1.56
C HIS A 109 16.11 -5.32 -0.86
N ILE A 110 17.13 -4.87 -0.13
CA ILE A 110 17.19 -3.54 0.49
C ILE A 110 17.43 -2.43 -0.55
N ASN A 111 16.39 -2.02 -1.27
CA ASN A 111 16.44 -0.81 -2.08
C ASN A 111 16.31 0.44 -1.21
N GLY A 112 17.43 0.81 -0.56
CA GLY A 112 17.61 2.07 0.15
C GLY A 112 17.66 3.27 -0.80
N ALA A 113 16.52 3.64 -1.37
CA ALA A 113 16.32 4.89 -2.09
C ALA A 113 15.34 5.76 -1.30
N VAL A 114 15.86 6.49 -0.31
CA VAL A 114 15.12 7.57 0.36
C VAL A 114 15.04 8.75 -0.61
N GLY A 115 14.09 8.68 -1.54
CA GLY A 115 13.74 9.81 -2.40
C GLY A 115 13.14 10.96 -1.58
N PRO A 116 13.08 12.19 -2.14
CA PRO A 116 12.40 13.31 -1.49
C PRO A 116 10.97 12.93 -1.12
N TRP A 117 10.59 13.13 0.15
CA TRP A 117 9.28 12.74 0.68
C TRP A 117 8.14 13.57 0.06
N PHE A 118 8.48 14.69 -0.57
CA PHE A 118 7.57 15.61 -1.23
C PHE A 118 8.18 16.01 -2.57
N ASN A 119 7.38 15.94 -3.65
CA ASN A 119 7.70 16.60 -4.91
C ASN A 119 6.85 17.88 -4.94
N HIS A 120 7.50 19.04 -5.02
CA HIS A 120 6.81 20.24 -5.45
C HIS A 120 6.61 20.17 -6.98
N THR A 121 5.42 20.55 -7.43
CA THR A 121 5.06 20.74 -8.84
C THR A 121 5.84 21.91 -9.43
#